data_AF-A0A9W9MAA5-F1
#
_entry.id   AF-A0A9W9MAA5-F1
#
_cell.length_a   1.000
_cell.length_b   1.000
_cell.length_c   1.000
_cell.angle_alpha   90.00
_cell.angle_beta   90.00
_cell.angle_gamma   90.00
#
_symmetry.space_group_name_H-M   'P 1'
#
loop_
_entity.id
_entity.type
_entity.pdbx_description
1 polymer ?
#
loop_
_entity_poly.entity_id
_entity_poly.type
_entity_poly.pdbx_seq_one_letter_code
_entity_poly.pdbx_strand_id
1 'polypeptide(L)'
;MSELLGSQELKPVSDCHPSPQDHLCEPSPDILTSVIENERTRRLALQQSTRIETELGNLAENHPMHDDDLPLMIDFLEKFFLLLKEEIQFVNTLSNVLKEHIENPEIYIAMERLSDSEFNRAYASLKQNPNRQMRRELA
;
A
#
# COMPACT_ATOMS: atom_id res chain seq x y z
N MET A 1 -56.72 -55.68 4.04
CA MET A 1 -55.25 -55.73 4.16
C MET A 1 -54.70 -54.96 2.98
N SER A 2 -54.39 -53.68 3.19
CA SER A 2 -53.01 -53.14 3.25
C SER A 2 -52.45 -52.94 1.83
N GLU A 3 -51.86 -51.84 1.38
CA GLU A 3 -51.46 -50.51 1.85
C GLU A 3 -51.19 -49.75 0.52
N LEU A 4 -51.66 -48.52 0.35
CA LEU A 4 -50.90 -47.26 0.52
C LEU A 4 -49.78 -47.02 -0.52
N LEU A 5 -49.78 -45.78 -1.03
CA LEU A 5 -48.71 -45.03 -1.72
C LEU A 5 -48.47 -45.40 -3.20
N GLY A 6 -48.43 -44.48 -4.15
CA GLY A 6 -48.26 -43.03 -4.08
C GLY A 6 -47.54 -42.62 -5.35
N SER A 7 -48.09 -41.65 -6.08
CA SER A 7 -47.65 -41.15 -7.38
C SER A 7 -46.12 -41.02 -7.52
N GLN A 8 -45.54 -41.73 -8.49
CA GLN A 8 -44.14 -41.56 -8.87
C GLN A 8 -44.05 -40.50 -9.98
N GLU A 9 -44.19 -39.23 -9.61
CA GLU A 9 -43.77 -38.11 -10.45
C GLU A 9 -42.24 -38.01 -10.42
N LEU A 10 -41.62 -38.22 -11.59
CA LEU A 10 -40.20 -38.00 -11.83
C LEU A 10 -39.88 -36.52 -11.63
N LYS A 11 -39.32 -36.17 -10.47
CA LYS A 11 -38.73 -34.85 -10.23
C LYS A 11 -37.52 -34.67 -11.17
N PRO A 12 -37.40 -33.53 -11.87
CA PRO A 12 -36.16 -33.20 -12.55
C PRO A 12 -35.06 -32.98 -11.51
N VAL A 13 -33.96 -33.71 -11.66
CA VAL A 13 -32.72 -33.48 -10.92
C VAL A 13 -32.25 -32.08 -11.29
N SER A 14 -32.39 -31.15 -10.34
CA SER A 14 -31.85 -29.81 -10.45
C SER A 14 -30.34 -29.91 -10.26
N ASP A 15 -29.59 -30.03 -11.35
CA ASP A 15 -28.14 -29.83 -11.37
C ASP A 15 -27.82 -28.33 -11.17
N CYS A 16 -28.23 -27.80 -10.03
CA CYS A 16 -27.73 -26.54 -9.51
C CYS A 16 -26.47 -26.88 -8.71
N HIS A 17 -25.35 -27.05 -9.41
CA HIS A 17 -24.07 -26.80 -8.77
C HIS A 17 -24.11 -25.36 -8.25
N PRO A 18 -23.90 -25.11 -6.95
CA PRO A 18 -23.59 -23.75 -6.54
C PRO A 18 -22.28 -23.39 -7.23
N SER A 19 -22.33 -22.41 -8.14
CA SER A 19 -21.12 -21.73 -8.61
C SER A 19 -20.27 -21.39 -7.38
N PRO A 20 -18.92 -21.50 -7.44
CA PRO A 20 -18.09 -21.01 -6.36
C PRO A 20 -18.48 -19.56 -6.10
N GLN A 21 -19.12 -19.31 -4.96
CA GLN A 21 -19.24 -17.97 -4.46
C GLN A 21 -17.85 -17.63 -3.98
N ASP A 22 -17.00 -17.20 -4.92
CA ASP A 22 -15.89 -16.32 -4.62
C ASP A 22 -16.56 -15.07 -4.03
N HIS A 23 -16.86 -15.12 -2.74
CA HIS A 23 -17.13 -13.95 -1.95
C HIS A 23 -15.83 -13.16 -1.98
N LEU A 24 -15.64 -12.38 -3.04
CA LEU A 24 -14.83 -11.18 -3.02
C LEU A 24 -15.50 -10.30 -1.96
N CYS A 25 -15.22 -10.58 -0.69
CA CYS A 25 -15.54 -9.70 0.42
C CYS A 25 -14.87 -8.40 0.05
N GLU A 26 -15.65 -7.42 -0.39
CA GLU A 26 -15.14 -6.07 -0.54
C GLU A 26 -14.49 -5.69 0.79
N PRO A 27 -13.23 -5.25 0.78
CA PRO A 27 -12.54 -4.90 2.01
C PRO A 27 -13.35 -3.85 2.76
N SER A 28 -13.33 -3.93 4.09
CA SER A 28 -14.02 -2.94 4.89
C SER A 28 -13.50 -1.54 4.49
N PRO A 29 -14.36 -0.53 4.37
CA PRO A 29 -13.89 0.78 3.89
C PRO A 29 -12.86 1.47 4.79
N ASP A 30 -12.75 1.03 6.04
CA ASP A 30 -11.67 1.44 6.94
C ASP A 30 -10.33 0.82 6.50
N ILE A 31 -10.33 -0.45 6.10
CA ILE A 31 -9.15 -1.13 5.52
C ILE A 31 -8.75 -0.45 4.20
N LEU A 32 -9.70 -0.19 3.31
CA LEU A 32 -9.41 0.46 2.02
C LEU A 32 -8.84 1.87 2.22
N THR A 33 -9.35 2.62 3.19
CA THR A 33 -8.81 3.95 3.55
C THR A 33 -7.38 3.83 4.06
N SER A 34 -7.10 2.91 4.99
CA SER A 34 -5.74 2.68 5.52
C SER A 34 -4.75 2.32 4.42
N VAL A 35 -5.12 1.38 3.54
CA VAL A 35 -4.28 0.95 2.41
C VAL A 35 -3.96 2.12 1.46
N ILE A 36 -4.96 2.95 1.15
CA ILE A 36 -4.76 4.13 0.30
C ILE A 36 -3.84 5.16 0.96
N GLU A 37 -3.96 5.39 2.27
CA GLU A 37 -3.09 6.33 2.99
C GLU A 37 -1.64 5.81 3.11
N ASN A 38 -1.47 4.52 3.34
CA ASN A 38 -0.16 3.89 3.38
C ASN A 38 0.53 3.87 2.02
N GLU A 39 -0.20 3.51 0.96
CA GLU A 39 0.36 3.56 -0.39
C GLU A 39 0.76 4.99 -0.78
N ARG A 40 -0.02 6.00 -0.36
CA ARG A 40 0.35 7.41 -0.55
C ARG A 40 1.66 7.72 0.17
N THR A 41 1.80 7.27 1.41
CA THR A 41 3.01 7.45 2.22
C THR A 41 4.20 6.75 1.57
N ARG A 42 4.04 5.52 1.09
CA ARG A 42 5.07 4.76 0.37
C ARG A 42 5.53 5.47 -0.90
N ARG A 43 4.61 5.95 -1.73
CA ARG A 43 4.96 6.68 -2.97
C ARG A 43 5.74 7.96 -2.67
N LEU A 44 5.36 8.71 -1.63
CA LEU A 44 6.11 9.89 -1.19
C LEU A 44 7.50 9.54 -0.65
N ALA A 45 7.59 8.45 0.14
CA ALA A 45 8.86 7.95 0.64
C ALA A 45 9.79 7.55 -0.52
N LEU A 46 9.28 6.85 -1.54
CA LEU A 46 10.06 6.46 -2.73
C LEU A 46 10.55 7.68 -3.53
N GLN A 47 9.76 8.76 -3.60
CA GLN A 47 10.23 10.02 -4.20
C GLN A 47 11.38 10.64 -3.39
N GLN A 48 11.32 10.56 -2.06
CA GLN A 48 12.40 11.01 -1.19
C GLN A 48 13.65 10.14 -1.35
N SER A 49 13.52 8.83 -1.55
CA SER A 49 14.68 7.95 -1.73
C SER A 49 15.46 8.26 -2.99
N THR A 50 14.80 8.57 -4.11
CA THR A 50 15.50 9.01 -5.34
C THR A 50 16.34 10.26 -5.10
N ARG A 51 15.83 11.20 -4.28
CA ARG A 51 16.58 12.40 -3.89
C ARG A 51 17.80 12.03 -3.03
N ILE A 52 17.61 11.21 -1.99
CA ILE A 52 18.70 10.76 -1.10
C ILE A 52 19.79 10.03 -1.92
N GLU A 53 19.40 9.13 -2.81
CA GLU A 53 20.32 8.40 -3.69
C GLU A 53 21.13 9.33 -4.58
N THR A 54 20.48 10.35 -5.16
CA THR A 54 21.14 11.37 -5.98
C THR A 54 22.13 12.19 -5.15
N GLU A 55 21.73 12.66 -3.97
CA GLU A 55 22.59 13.44 -3.09
C GLU A 55 23.78 12.62 -2.57
N LEU A 56 23.56 11.33 -2.26
CA LEU A 56 24.61 10.42 -1.83
C LEU A 56 25.62 10.13 -2.94
N GLY A 57 25.14 9.91 -4.17
CA GLY A 57 25.99 9.75 -5.35
C GLY A 57 26.86 10.98 -5.59
N ASN A 58 26.25 12.17 -5.58
CA ASN A 58 26.98 13.44 -5.71
C ASN A 58 28.01 13.62 -4.58
N LEU A 59 27.66 13.25 -3.35
CA LEU A 59 28.58 13.36 -2.21
C LEU A 59 29.77 12.40 -2.38
N ALA A 60 29.52 11.16 -2.81
CA ALA A 60 30.56 10.17 -3.06
C ALA A 60 31.53 10.57 -4.19
N GLU A 61 31.03 11.19 -5.26
CA GLU A 61 31.87 11.74 -6.33
C GLU A 61 32.79 12.88 -5.86
N ASN A 62 32.34 13.65 -4.85
CA ASN A 62 33.09 14.76 -4.27
C ASN A 62 33.84 14.38 -2.97
N HIS A 63 34.08 13.08 -2.75
CA HIS A 63 34.83 12.60 -1.59
C HIS A 63 36.24 13.21 -1.57
N PRO A 64 36.69 13.83 -0.46
CA PRO A 64 38.03 14.40 -0.38
C PRO A 64 39.11 13.32 -0.58
N MET A 65 40.05 13.53 -1.51
CA MET A 65 41.08 12.52 -1.83
C MET A 65 42.33 12.59 -0.94
N HIS A 66 42.50 13.67 -0.17
CA HIS A 66 43.69 13.93 0.63
C HIS A 66 43.32 14.26 2.07
N ASP A 67 44.04 13.68 3.02
CA ASP A 67 43.83 13.87 4.47
C ASP A 67 44.17 15.30 4.94
N ASP A 68 44.92 16.06 4.13
CA ASP A 68 45.33 17.43 4.44
C ASP A 68 44.15 18.43 4.35
N ASP A 69 43.03 18.00 3.76
CA ASP A 69 41.82 18.79 3.55
C ASP A 69 40.82 18.64 4.72
N LEU A 70 41.31 18.75 5.96
CA LEU A 70 40.52 18.54 7.17
C LEU A 70 39.19 19.31 7.20
N PRO A 71 39.09 20.59 6.77
CA PRO A 71 37.81 21.30 6.71
C PRO A 71 36.82 20.70 5.71
N LEU A 72 37.30 20.20 4.56
CA LEU A 72 36.47 19.56 3.54
C LEU A 72 36.00 18.17 4.01
N MET A 73 36.86 17.45 4.74
CA MET A 73 36.48 16.18 5.39
C MET A 73 35.38 16.38 6.43
N ILE A 74 35.44 17.45 7.23
CA ILE A 74 34.39 17.76 8.21
C ILE A 74 33.06 18.07 7.50
N ASP A 75 33.06 18.94 6.48
CA ASP A 75 31.85 19.27 5.70
C ASP A 75 31.26 18.05 4.98
N PHE A 76 32.11 17.20 4.41
CA PHE A 76 31.71 15.92 3.83
C PHE A 76 31.01 15.02 4.86
N LEU A 77 31.63 14.83 6.03
CA LEU A 77 31.07 13.97 7.08
C LEU A 77 29.75 14.52 7.62
N GLU A 78 29.63 15.84 7.81
CA GLU A 78 28.38 16.47 8.24
C GLU A 78 27.24 16.21 7.26
N LYS A 79 27.48 16.42 5.95
CA LYS A 79 26.52 16.13 4.88
C LYS A 79 26.18 14.64 4.82
N PHE A 80 27.18 13.78 4.94
CA PHE A 80 26.99 12.32 4.94
C PHE A 80 26.10 11.87 6.12
N PHE A 81 26.36 12.36 7.33
CA PHE A 81 25.55 12.05 8.51
C PHE A 81 24.12 12.57 8.41
N LEU A 82 23.89 13.72 7.75
CA LEU A 82 22.55 14.21 7.49
C LEU A 82 21.79 13.28 6.55
N LEU A 83 22.42 12.87 5.44
CA LEU A 83 21.83 11.92 4.49
C LEU A 83 21.52 10.56 5.14
N LEU A 84 22.43 10.04 5.97
CA LEU A 84 22.19 8.79 6.71
C LEU A 84 20.99 8.90 7.66
N LYS A 85 20.78 10.06 8.32
CA LYS A 85 19.60 10.27 9.17
C LYS A 85 18.31 10.26 8.35
N GLU A 86 18.31 10.93 7.20
CA GLU A 86 17.17 10.93 6.28
C GLU A 86 16.87 9.50 5.76
N GLU A 87 17.91 8.74 5.40
CA GLU A 87 17.79 7.35 4.98
C GLU A 87 17.19 6.46 6.07
N ILE A 88 17.65 6.59 7.33
CA ILE A 88 17.08 5.85 8.47
C ILE A 88 15.60 6.18 8.66
N GLN A 89 15.20 7.45 8.56
CA GLN A 89 13.79 7.85 8.66
C GLN A 89 12.95 7.26 7.52
N PHE A 90 13.50 7.24 6.31
CA PHE A 90 12.88 6.62 5.14
C PHE A 90 12.68 5.10 5.35
N VAL A 91 13.73 4.38 5.77
CA VAL A 91 13.66 2.93 6.02
C VAL A 91 12.64 2.59 7.11
N ASN A 92 12.58 3.38 8.19
CA ASN A 92 11.58 3.20 9.23
C ASN A 92 10.15 3.39 8.73
N THR A 93 9.92 4.43 7.92
CA THR A 93 8.61 4.69 7.29
C THR A 93 8.18 3.52 6.41
N LEU A 94 9.06 3.07 5.53
CA LEU A 94 8.78 1.92 4.65
C LEU A 94 8.54 0.63 5.42
N SER A 95 9.34 0.37 6.46
CA SER A 95 9.20 -0.84 7.27
C SER A 95 7.82 -0.91 7.94
N ASN A 96 7.26 0.22 8.36
CA ASN A 96 5.92 0.26 8.94
C ASN A 96 4.85 0.02 7.88
N VAL A 97 4.95 0.68 6.72
CA VAL A 97 4.01 0.45 5.61
C VAL A 97 4.03 -1.00 5.12
N LEU A 98 5.22 -1.61 5.03
CA LEU A 98 5.37 -3.00 4.58
C LEU A 98 4.78 -4.02 5.56
N LYS A 99 4.71 -3.71 6.87
CA LYS A 99 4.03 -4.60 7.83
C LYS A 99 2.53 -4.68 7.55
N GLU A 100 1.89 -3.55 7.25
CA GLU A 100 0.47 -3.50 6.90
C GLU A 100 0.19 -4.10 5.52
N HIS A 101 1.19 -4.12 4.64
CA HIS A 101 1.13 -4.78 3.34
C HIS A 101 0.96 -6.30 3.42
N ILE A 102 1.48 -6.93 4.47
CA ILE A 102 1.37 -8.39 4.68
C ILE A 102 -0.08 -8.79 4.96
N GLU A 103 -0.87 -7.91 5.57
CA GLU A 103 -2.25 -8.22 5.97
C GLU A 103 -3.24 -8.17 4.80
N ASN A 104 -2.94 -7.40 3.74
CA ASN A 104 -3.86 -7.16 2.62
C ASN A 104 -3.15 -7.12 1.24
N PRO A 105 -2.41 -8.17 0.86
CA PRO A 105 -1.47 -8.12 -0.28
C PRO A 105 -2.16 -7.85 -1.63
N GLU A 106 -3.36 -8.35 -1.87
CA GLU A 106 -4.07 -8.19 -3.14
C GLU A 106 -4.46 -6.73 -3.39
N ILE A 107 -4.86 -6.01 -2.33
CA ILE A 107 -5.25 -4.60 -2.43
C ILE A 107 -4.04 -3.75 -2.79
N TYR A 108 -2.90 -4.00 -2.14
CA TYR A 108 -1.68 -3.27 -2.47
C TYR A 108 -1.17 -3.61 -3.87
N ILE A 109 -1.20 -4.86 -4.31
CA ILE A 109 -0.86 -5.23 -5.70
C ILE A 109 -1.73 -4.46 -6.70
N ALA A 110 -3.03 -4.33 -6.43
CA ALA A 110 -3.92 -3.56 -7.27
C ALA A 110 -3.57 -2.06 -7.27
N MET A 111 -3.22 -1.49 -6.12
CA MET A 111 -2.80 -0.10 -5.99
C MET A 111 -1.46 0.19 -6.67
N GLU A 112 -0.48 -0.72 -6.61
CA GLU A 112 0.82 -0.58 -7.27
C GLU A 112 0.70 -0.51 -8.80
N ARG A 113 -0.32 -1.16 -9.38
CA ARG A 113 -0.60 -1.12 -10.82
C ARG A 113 -1.14 0.23 -11.29
N LEU A 114 -1.62 1.07 -10.38
CA LEU A 114 -2.13 2.40 -10.73
C LEU A 114 -0.97 3.34 -11.04
N SER A 115 -1.06 4.05 -12.16
CA SER A 115 -0.19 5.20 -12.41
C SER A 115 -0.37 6.26 -11.31
N ASP A 116 0.62 7.13 -11.13
CA ASP A 116 0.52 8.23 -10.16
C ASP A 116 -0.73 9.09 -10.39
N SER A 117 -1.11 9.32 -11.65
CA SER A 117 -2.30 10.10 -11.98
C SER A 117 -3.60 9.41 -11.53
N GLU A 118 -3.71 8.09 -11.75
CA GLU A 118 -4.88 7.31 -11.35
C GLU A 118 -4.98 7.19 -9.85
N PHE A 119 -3.84 6.92 -9.18
CA PHE A 119 -3.76 6.87 -7.74
C PHE A 119 -4.12 8.21 -7.11
N ASN A 120 -3.54 9.32 -7.58
CA ASN A 120 -3.83 10.66 -7.04
C ASN A 120 -5.30 11.04 -7.23
N ARG A 121 -5.92 10.65 -8.34
CA ARG A 121 -7.36 10.85 -8.56
C ARG A 121 -8.21 10.04 -7.59
N ALA A 122 -7.85 8.78 -7.34
CA ALA A 122 -8.53 7.94 -6.36
C ALA A 122 -8.39 8.50 -4.93
N TYR A 123 -7.17 8.91 -4.55
CA TYR A 123 -6.87 9.54 -3.27
C TYR A 123 -7.64 10.86 -3.06
N ALA A 124 -7.69 11.72 -4.07
CA ALA A 124 -8.45 12.97 -4.02
C ALA A 124 -9.96 12.72 -3.88
N SER A 125 -10.47 11.70 -4.59
CA SER A 125 -11.89 11.30 -4.50
C SER A 125 -12.25 10.81 -3.09
N LEU A 126 -11.33 10.09 -2.43
CA LEU A 126 -11.49 9.66 -1.04
C LEU A 126 -11.58 10.85 -0.09
N LYS A 127 -10.64 11.82 -0.20
CA LYS A 127 -10.61 13.02 0.66
C LYS A 127 -11.80 13.95 0.43
N GLN A 128 -12.35 14.02 -0.78
CA GLN A 128 -13.49 14.87 -1.12
C GLN A 128 -14.85 14.31 -0.67
N ASN A 129 -14.91 13.05 -0.24
CA ASN A 129 -16.17 12.40 0.17
C ASN A 129 -16.19 12.00 1.67
N PRO A 130 -15.92 12.93 2.61
CA PRO A 130 -15.95 12.64 4.05
C PRO A 130 -17.35 12.19 4.53
N ASN A 131 -18.39 12.48 3.74
CA ASN A 131 -19.77 12.07 4.00
C ASN A 131 -19.99 10.55 3.99
N ARG A 132 -19.10 9.74 3.38
CA ARG A 132 -19.20 8.27 3.49
C ARG A 132 -18.81 7.76 4.88
N GLN A 133 -17.93 8.47 5.59
CA GLN A 133 -17.50 8.14 6.94
C GLN A 133 -18.54 8.62 7.97
N MET A 134 -19.01 9.87 7.86
CA MET A 134 -20.09 10.39 8.74
C MET A 134 -21.43 9.65 8.60
N ARG A 135 -21.82 9.19 7.40
CA ARG A 135 -23.09 8.46 7.22
C ARG A 135 -23.09 7.05 7.83
N ARG A 136 -21.94 6.50 8.21
CA ARG A 136 -21.85 5.17 8.83
C ARG A 136 -21.77 5.21 10.34
N GLU A 137 -21.15 6.25 10.91
CA GLU A 137 -21.15 6.44 12.37
C GLU A 137 -22.53 6.84 12.92
N LEU A 138 -23.44 7.27 12.05
CA LEU A 138 -24.81 7.67 12.39
C LEU A 138 -25.88 6.61 12.05
N ALA A 139 -25.48 5.43 11.56
CA ALA A 139 -26.39 4.36 11.14
C ALA A 139 -26.39 3.17 12.12
#